data_AF-A0A6A6DWB0-F1
#
_entry.id   AF-A0A6A6DWB0-F1
#
_cell.length_a   1.000
_cell.length_b   1.000
_cell.length_c   1.000
_cell.angle_alpha   90.00
_cell.angle_beta   90.00
_cell.angle_gamma   90.00
#
_symmetry.space_group_name_H-M   'P 1'
#
loop_
_entity.id
_entity.type
_entity.pdbx_description
1 polymer ?
#
loop_
_entity_poly.entity_id
_entity_poly.type
_entity_poly.pdbx_seq_one_letter_code
_entity_poly.pdbx_strand_id
1 'polypeptide(L)'
;MRPQADIPIVQLSLLKGSNEQETTDRNLKLGQALEHFRDLGYAVVGSGGSYHDFETAFKGMTERLPIPAAADDFEDYLVSVASIAGGDERVQALRNWRKVPSSYVAHVEGHADHFWPFLVAAGSGGNNPGKRVELVRNFVGPMSFFEW
;
A
#
# COMPACT_ATOMS: atom_id res chain seq x y z
N MET A 1 -2.21 12.77 12.50
CA MET A 1 -1.35 13.90 12.09
C MET A 1 -0.90 14.66 13.33
N ARG A 2 0.36 15.13 13.35
CA ARG A 2 0.95 15.85 14.49
C ARG A 2 0.97 17.37 14.21
N PRO A 3 0.00 18.14 14.73
CA PRO A 3 -0.22 19.53 14.31
C PRO A 3 0.90 20.50 14.69
N GLN A 4 1.76 20.15 15.63
CA GLN A 4 2.86 21.02 16.09
C GLN A 4 4.01 21.11 15.07
N ALA A 5 4.08 20.19 14.09
CA ALA A 5 5.08 20.19 13.02
C ALA A 5 6.54 20.31 13.49
N ASP A 6 6.86 19.69 14.62
CA ASP A 6 8.16 19.72 15.32
C ASP A 6 9.01 18.44 15.11
N ILE A 7 8.53 17.52 14.28
CA ILE A 7 9.31 16.36 13.80
C ILE A 7 9.83 16.71 12.41
N PRO A 8 11.15 16.69 12.17
CA PRO A 8 11.71 16.89 10.84
C PRO A 8 11.22 15.84 9.84
N ILE A 9 10.85 16.26 8.63
CA ILE A 9 10.35 15.39 7.57
C ILE A 9 11.28 15.47 6.37
N VAL A 10 11.68 14.30 5.86
CA VAL A 10 12.29 14.17 4.52
C VAL A 10 11.24 13.59 3.59
N GLN A 11 10.93 14.31 2.52
CA GLN A 11 9.98 13.84 1.51
C GLN A 11 10.72 13.05 0.44
N LEU A 12 10.19 11.88 0.08
CA LEU A 12 10.70 11.03 -0.98
C LEU A 12 9.63 10.86 -2.05
N SER A 13 10.02 11.03 -3.30
CA SER A 13 9.16 10.72 -4.43
C SER A 13 9.12 9.22 -4.69
N LEU A 14 7.96 8.71 -5.10
CA LEU A 14 7.84 7.35 -5.61
C LEU A 14 8.63 7.21 -6.92
N LEU A 15 9.24 6.06 -7.13
CA LEU A 15 10.04 5.80 -8.32
C LEU A 15 9.14 5.29 -9.43
N LYS A 16 9.22 5.88 -10.63
CA LYS A 16 8.47 5.43 -11.81
C LYS A 16 9.36 4.56 -12.71
N GLY A 17 8.83 3.43 -13.19
CA GLY A 17 9.45 2.56 -14.20
C GLY A 17 8.84 2.75 -15.59
N SER A 18 9.31 1.99 -16.58
CA SER A 18 8.76 1.95 -17.94
C SER A 18 7.38 1.29 -18.01
N ASN A 19 7.06 0.46 -17.01
CA ASN A 19 5.76 -0.19 -16.82
C ASN A 19 5.46 -0.35 -15.32
N GLU A 20 4.28 -0.87 -14.97
CA GLU A 20 3.84 -1.01 -13.59
C GLU A 20 4.64 -2.06 -12.80
N GLN A 21 5.09 -3.14 -13.45
CA GLN A 21 5.94 -4.16 -12.80
C GLN A 21 7.29 -3.55 -12.40
N GLU A 22 7.94 -2.82 -13.31
CA GLU A 22 9.19 -2.15 -13.01
C GLU A 22 9.00 -1.06 -11.94
N THR A 23 7.86 -0.37 -11.97
CA THR A 23 7.49 0.60 -10.92
C THR A 23 7.33 -0.08 -9.55
N THR A 24 6.66 -1.24 -9.52
CA THR A 24 6.53 -2.09 -8.32
C THR A 24 7.89 -2.49 -7.78
N ASP A 25 8.78 -2.99 -8.65
CA ASP A 25 10.13 -3.44 -8.26
C ASP A 25 10.98 -2.30 -7.72
N ARG A 26 10.93 -1.13 -8.35
CA ARG A 26 11.67 0.06 -7.91
C ARG A 26 11.22 0.53 -6.52
N ASN A 27 9.90 0.58 -6.27
CA ASN A 27 9.38 1.03 -4.97
C ASN A 27 9.57 0.00 -3.85
N LEU A 28 9.51 -1.30 -4.15
CA LEU A 28 9.91 -2.35 -3.19
C LEU A 28 11.39 -2.22 -2.81
N LYS A 29 12.27 -2.03 -3.80
CA LYS A 29 13.71 -1.83 -3.58
C LYS A 29 14.00 -0.53 -2.81
N LEU A 30 13.24 0.53 -3.06
CA LEU A 30 13.31 1.75 -2.26
C LEU A 30 12.97 1.47 -0.80
N GLY A 31 11.88 0.73 -0.52
CA GLY A 31 11.53 0.30 0.83
C GLY A 31 12.65 -0.46 1.53
N GLN A 32 13.23 -1.47 0.86
CA GLN A 32 14.37 -2.23 1.39
C GLN A 32 15.59 -1.34 1.69
N ALA A 33 15.89 -0.36 0.81
CA ALA A 33 16.98 0.58 1.03
C ALA A 33 16.73 1.52 2.23
N LEU A 34 15.46 1.75 2.59
CA LEU A 34 15.08 2.57 3.74
C LEU A 34 15.09 1.80 5.07
N GLU A 35 15.13 0.47 5.05
CA GLU A 35 15.08 -0.39 6.25
C GLU A 35 16.11 0.03 7.30
N HIS A 36 17.37 0.23 6.90
CA HIS A 36 18.46 0.57 7.81
C HIS A 36 18.23 1.88 8.61
N PHE A 37 17.46 2.83 8.06
CA PHE A 37 17.17 4.08 8.77
C PHE A 37 16.28 3.87 9.99
N ARG A 38 15.53 2.77 10.06
CA ARG A 38 14.72 2.44 11.24
C ARG A 38 15.58 2.22 12.48
N ASP A 39 16.74 1.58 12.32
CA ASP A 39 17.73 1.38 13.40
C ASP A 39 18.38 2.69 13.84
N LEU A 40 18.31 3.74 12.99
CA LEU A 40 18.80 5.08 13.27
C LEU A 40 17.71 6.00 13.88
N GLY A 41 16.54 5.46 14.21
CA GLY A 41 15.45 6.20 14.84
C GLY A 41 14.54 6.95 13.87
N TYR A 42 14.56 6.61 12.57
CA TYR A 42 13.62 7.15 11.59
C TYR A 42 12.35 6.29 11.53
N ALA A 43 11.20 6.95 11.32
CA ALA A 43 9.97 6.30 10.93
C ALA A 43 9.79 6.40 9.41
N VAL A 44 9.51 5.29 8.74
CA VAL A 44 9.11 5.26 7.33
C VAL A 44 7.58 5.31 7.27
N VAL A 45 7.04 6.36 6.66
CA VAL A 45 5.58 6.57 6.55
C VAL A 45 5.18 6.57 5.08
N GLY A 46 4.42 5.55 4.66
CA GLY A 46 3.76 5.51 3.36
C GLY A 46 2.31 5.96 3.51
N SER A 47 1.91 7.01 2.79
CA SER A 47 0.52 7.49 2.74
C SER A 47 -0.03 7.31 1.34
N GLY A 48 -1.11 6.53 1.22
CA GLY A 48 -1.74 6.15 -0.04
C GLY A 48 -3.14 5.58 0.20
N GLY A 49 -3.55 4.61 -0.61
CA GLY A 49 -4.85 3.94 -0.48
C GLY A 49 -4.81 2.49 -0.92
N SER A 50 -5.45 1.61 -0.15
CA SER A 50 -5.64 0.20 -0.50
C SER A 50 -6.80 -0.03 -1.48
N TYR A 51 -7.60 1.01 -1.76
CA TYR A 51 -8.54 1.10 -2.87
C TYR A 51 -8.44 2.48 -3.53
N HIS A 52 -8.48 2.52 -4.86
CA HIS A 52 -8.32 3.72 -5.69
C HIS A 52 -8.96 3.57 -7.08
N ASP A 53 -10.20 3.06 -7.14
CA ASP A 53 -11.06 3.20 -8.32
C ASP A 53 -12.14 4.27 -8.05
N PHE A 54 -11.75 5.53 -8.26
CA PHE A 54 -12.63 6.67 -8.01
C PHE A 54 -13.79 6.77 -8.99
N GLU A 55 -13.66 6.22 -10.20
CA GLU A 55 -14.77 6.21 -11.16
C GLU A 55 -15.91 5.33 -10.63
N THR A 56 -15.58 4.10 -10.22
CA THR A 56 -16.55 3.19 -9.61
C THR A 56 -17.09 3.76 -8.29
N ALA A 57 -16.24 4.32 -7.44
CA ALA A 57 -16.68 4.93 -6.17
C ALA A 57 -17.63 6.12 -6.39
N PHE A 58 -17.31 7.01 -7.33
CA PHE A 58 -18.14 8.17 -7.61
C PHE A 58 -19.50 7.77 -8.19
N LYS A 59 -19.51 6.81 -9.12
CA LYS A 59 -20.76 6.21 -9.62
C LYS A 59 -21.56 5.55 -8.51
N GLY A 60 -20.89 4.82 -7.62
CA GLY A 60 -21.51 4.21 -6.44
C GLY A 60 -22.17 5.24 -5.52
N MET A 61 -21.53 6.39 -5.32
CA MET A 61 -22.11 7.49 -4.54
C MET A 61 -23.34 8.09 -5.22
N THR A 62 -23.28 8.38 -6.52
CA THR A 62 -24.39 9.03 -7.25
C THR A 62 -25.59 8.09 -7.44
N GLU A 63 -25.33 6.82 -7.70
CA GLU A 63 -26.34 5.78 -7.96
C GLU A 63 -26.74 4.99 -6.71
N ARG A 64 -26.12 5.28 -5.55
CA ARG A 64 -26.27 4.54 -4.27
C ARG A 64 -25.98 3.04 -4.40
N LEU A 65 -24.98 2.68 -5.21
CA LEU A 65 -24.49 1.32 -5.36
C LEU A 65 -23.37 1.03 -4.34
N PRO A 66 -23.27 -0.22 -3.85
CA PRO A 66 -22.15 -0.60 -3.00
C PRO A 66 -20.84 -0.64 -3.78
N ILE A 67 -19.71 -0.44 -3.09
CA ILE A 67 -18.39 -0.74 -3.61
C ILE A 67 -18.30 -2.25 -3.93
N PRO A 68 -17.64 -2.67 -5.02
CA PRO A 68 -17.53 -4.08 -5.37
C PRO A 68 -16.95 -4.92 -4.23
N ALA A 69 -17.58 -6.06 -3.92
CA ALA A 69 -17.15 -6.95 -2.84
C ALA A 69 -15.71 -7.45 -3.03
N ALA A 70 -15.24 -7.57 -4.28
CA ALA A 70 -13.86 -7.93 -4.59
C ALA A 70 -12.81 -6.92 -4.07
N ALA A 71 -13.21 -5.70 -3.66
CA ALA A 71 -12.31 -4.81 -2.92
C ALA A 71 -11.88 -5.43 -1.59
N ASP A 72 -12.77 -6.16 -0.91
CA ASP A 72 -12.45 -6.85 0.35
C ASP A 72 -11.50 -8.02 0.15
N ASP A 73 -11.60 -8.72 -0.99
CA ASP A 73 -10.65 -9.78 -1.34
C ASP A 73 -9.21 -9.24 -1.49
N PHE A 74 -9.05 -7.99 -1.94
CA PHE A 74 -7.74 -7.34 -1.99
C PHE A 74 -7.26 -6.94 -0.60
N GLU A 75 -8.14 -6.45 0.27
CA GLU A 75 -7.82 -6.18 1.67
C GLU A 75 -7.31 -7.42 2.41
N ASP A 76 -7.97 -8.57 2.20
CA ASP A 76 -7.56 -9.84 2.80
C ASP A 76 -6.21 -10.30 2.26
N TYR A 77 -5.96 -10.12 0.96
CA TYR A 77 -4.63 -10.32 0.38
C TYR A 77 -3.59 -9.42 1.08
N LEU A 78 -3.84 -8.11 1.24
CA LEU A 78 -2.91 -7.20 1.91
C LEU A 78 -2.61 -7.60 3.35
N VAL A 79 -3.61 -8.05 4.11
CA VAL A 79 -3.41 -8.57 5.47
C VAL A 79 -2.51 -9.79 5.45
N SER A 80 -2.78 -10.75 4.56
CA SER A 80 -1.99 -11.98 4.46
C SER A 80 -0.52 -11.68 4.14
N VAL A 81 -0.23 -10.84 3.15
CA VAL A 81 1.14 -10.53 2.75
C VAL A 81 1.85 -9.64 3.76
N ALA A 82 1.15 -8.68 4.39
CA ALA A 82 1.75 -7.83 5.41
C ALA A 82 2.25 -8.64 6.60
N SER A 83 1.52 -9.69 6.99
CA SER A 83 1.83 -10.56 8.13
C SER A 83 2.99 -11.55 7.91
N ILE A 84 3.51 -11.67 6.69
CA ILE A 84 4.66 -12.52 6.39
C ILE A 84 5.87 -12.00 7.16
N ALA A 85 6.48 -12.86 7.99
CA ALA A 85 7.63 -12.50 8.81
C ALA A 85 8.92 -12.33 8.00
N GLY A 86 9.17 -13.19 7.00
CA GLY A 86 10.35 -13.07 6.15
C GLY A 86 10.24 -11.85 5.22
N GLY A 87 11.12 -10.86 5.39
CA GLY A 87 11.09 -9.63 4.58
C GLY A 87 11.18 -9.91 3.08
N ASP A 88 12.09 -10.81 2.68
CA ASP A 88 12.26 -11.21 1.28
C ASP A 88 11.04 -11.98 0.73
N GLU A 89 10.42 -12.82 1.55
CA GLU A 89 9.20 -13.54 1.19
C GLU A 89 8.03 -12.59 0.99
N ARG A 90 7.86 -11.61 1.90
CA ARG A 90 6.87 -10.55 1.79
C ARG A 90 7.08 -9.72 0.53
N VAL A 91 8.32 -9.31 0.26
CA VAL A 91 8.68 -8.56 -0.96
C VAL A 91 8.36 -9.36 -2.21
N GLN A 92 8.62 -10.68 -2.22
CA GLN A 92 8.23 -11.52 -3.36
C GLN A 92 6.71 -11.63 -3.50
N ALA A 93 5.98 -11.85 -2.41
CA ALA A 93 4.54 -11.91 -2.44
C ALA A 93 3.95 -10.61 -3.02
N LEU A 94 4.46 -9.46 -2.59
CA LEU A 94 4.06 -8.13 -3.05
C LEU A 94 4.49 -7.84 -4.49
N ARG A 95 5.63 -8.33 -4.96
CA ARG A 95 6.01 -8.23 -6.37
C ARG A 95 4.97 -8.85 -7.30
N ASN A 96 4.22 -9.84 -6.80
CA ASN A 96 3.19 -10.56 -7.53
C ASN A 96 1.75 -10.05 -7.25
N TRP A 97 1.57 -8.89 -6.64
CA TRP A 97 0.24 -8.38 -6.26
C TRP A 97 -0.78 -8.34 -7.43
N ARG A 98 -0.32 -8.04 -8.65
CA ARG A 98 -1.14 -8.07 -9.88
C ARG A 98 -1.55 -9.46 -10.36
N LYS A 99 -1.05 -10.54 -9.75
CA LYS A 99 -1.57 -11.90 -9.99
C LYS A 99 -2.88 -12.15 -9.24
N VAL A 100 -3.24 -11.29 -8.29
CA VAL A 100 -4.50 -11.36 -7.55
C VAL A 100 -5.56 -10.59 -8.33
N PRO A 101 -6.63 -11.23 -8.84
CA PRO A 101 -7.62 -10.54 -9.67
C PRO A 101 -8.29 -9.34 -8.99
N SER A 102 -8.50 -9.41 -7.68
CA SER A 102 -9.06 -8.30 -6.88
C SER A 102 -8.19 -7.04 -6.89
N SER A 103 -6.90 -7.15 -7.20
CA SER A 103 -6.01 -5.98 -7.36
C SER A 103 -6.47 -5.03 -8.48
N TYR A 104 -7.09 -5.53 -9.54
CA TYR A 104 -7.62 -4.70 -10.63
C TYR A 104 -8.92 -4.00 -10.27
N VAL A 105 -9.64 -4.53 -9.28
CA VAL A 105 -10.83 -3.88 -8.70
C VAL A 105 -10.41 -2.78 -7.72
N ALA A 106 -9.37 -3.04 -6.93
CA ALA A 106 -8.84 -2.06 -6.00
C ALA A 106 -8.08 -0.93 -6.70
N HIS A 107 -7.29 -1.24 -7.71
CA HIS A 107 -6.49 -0.27 -8.46
C HIS A 107 -6.62 -0.56 -9.96
N VAL A 108 -7.20 0.37 -10.70
CA VAL A 108 -7.33 0.26 -12.16
C VAL A 108 -5.94 0.06 -12.78
N GLU A 109 -5.86 -0.74 -13.85
CA GLU A 109 -4.60 -1.01 -14.56
C GLU A 109 -3.91 0.30 -14.97
N GLY A 110 -2.63 0.45 -14.61
CA GLY A 110 -1.86 1.67 -14.88
C GLY A 110 -2.10 2.85 -13.92
N HIS A 111 -3.01 2.70 -12.94
CA HIS A 111 -3.39 3.73 -11.97
C HIS A 111 -3.23 3.26 -10.51
N ALA A 112 -2.10 2.61 -10.22
CA ALA A 112 -1.75 2.10 -8.89
C ALA A 112 -0.84 3.04 -8.08
N ASP A 113 -0.77 4.32 -8.42
CA ASP A 113 0.10 5.30 -7.78
C ASP A 113 -0.19 5.47 -6.28
N HIS A 114 -1.45 5.31 -5.88
CA HIS A 114 -1.85 5.32 -4.47
C HIS A 114 -1.54 4.00 -3.74
N PHE A 115 -1.25 2.91 -4.46
CA PHE A 115 -0.81 1.64 -3.86
C PHE A 115 0.69 1.62 -3.56
N TRP A 116 1.52 2.24 -4.41
CA TRP A 116 2.98 2.15 -4.28
C TRP A 116 3.56 2.65 -2.94
N PRO A 117 2.98 3.61 -2.20
CA PRO A 117 3.40 3.92 -0.83
C PRO A 117 3.37 2.70 0.12
N PHE A 118 2.41 1.79 -0.05
CA PHE A 118 2.34 0.55 0.72
C PHE A 118 3.53 -0.36 0.41
N LEU A 119 3.94 -0.46 -0.87
CA LEU A 119 5.12 -1.23 -1.27
C LEU A 119 6.40 -0.71 -0.60
N VAL A 120 6.57 0.61 -0.51
CA VAL A 120 7.71 1.23 0.17
C VAL A 120 7.69 0.92 1.67
N ALA A 121 6.55 1.14 2.34
CA ALA A 121 6.42 0.89 3.77
C ALA A 121 6.65 -0.59 4.11
N ALA A 122 5.98 -1.52 3.41
CA ALA A 122 6.13 -2.95 3.62
C ALA A 122 7.54 -3.47 3.30
N GLY A 123 8.19 -2.88 2.29
CA GLY A 123 9.59 -3.18 1.93
C GLY A 123 10.59 -2.71 2.98
N SER A 124 10.28 -1.64 3.73
CA SER A 124 11.09 -1.19 4.88
C SER A 124 10.83 -1.99 6.16
N GLY A 125 9.91 -2.96 6.10
CA GLY A 125 9.46 -3.78 7.23
C GLY A 125 10.53 -4.71 7.82
N GLY A 126 11.63 -4.96 7.10
CA GLY A 126 12.62 -5.97 7.47
C GLY A 126 11.98 -7.34 7.76
N ASN A 127 12.46 -8.03 8.78
CA ASN A 127 11.87 -9.31 9.23
C ASN A 127 10.73 -9.16 10.26
N ASN A 128 10.20 -7.95 10.44
CA ASN A 128 9.04 -7.76 11.30
C ASN A 128 7.76 -8.10 10.52
N PRO A 129 6.88 -8.95 11.04
CA PRO A 129 5.57 -9.17 10.46
C PRO A 129 4.71 -7.92 10.69
N GLY A 130 4.08 -7.45 9.62
CA GLY A 130 3.16 -6.32 9.68
C GLY A 130 1.82 -6.73 10.26
N LYS A 131 1.13 -5.77 10.88
CA LYS A 131 -0.25 -5.93 11.33
C LYS A 131 -1.11 -4.80 10.79
N ARG A 132 -2.35 -5.13 10.39
CA ARG A 132 -3.35 -4.11 10.13
C ARG A 132 -3.80 -3.51 11.46
N VAL A 133 -3.62 -2.21 11.62
CA VAL A 133 -4.01 -1.49 12.85
C VAL A 133 -5.42 -0.91 12.73
N GLU A 134 -5.87 -0.61 11.51
CA GLU A 134 -7.20 -0.06 11.27
C GLU A 134 -7.67 -0.40 9.85
N LEU A 135 -8.98 -0.56 9.68
CA LEU A 135 -9.67 -0.58 8.39
C LEU A 135 -10.79 0.46 8.46
N VAL A 136 -10.66 1.52 7.66
CA VAL A 136 -11.68 2.54 7.50
C VAL A 136 -12.51 2.20 6.26
N ARG A 137 -13.83 2.30 6.37
CA ARG A 137 -14.73 2.21 5.23
C ARG A 137 -15.44 3.53 5.05
N ASN A 138 -15.34 4.09 3.85
CA ASN A 138 -16.07 5.30 3.49
C ASN A 138 -16.68 5.13 2.10
N PHE A 139 -17.23 6.22 1.56
CA PHE A 139 -17.86 6.22 0.24
C PHE A 139 -16.87 5.97 -0.91
N VAL A 140 -15.55 6.09 -0.68
CA VAL A 140 -14.54 5.79 -1.72
C VAL A 140 -14.05 4.35 -1.69
N GLY A 141 -14.34 3.56 -0.66
CA GLY A 141 -13.87 2.17 -0.54
C GLY A 141 -13.29 1.82 0.83
N PRO A 142 -12.78 0.59 1.00
CA PRO A 142 -11.95 0.22 2.14
C PRO A 142 -10.59 0.93 2.09
N MET A 143 -10.06 1.29 3.25
CA MET A 143 -8.72 1.85 3.43
C MET A 143 -8.08 1.24 4.68
N SER A 144 -7.04 0.43 4.48
CA SER A 144 -6.30 -0.19 5.58
C SER A 144 -5.04 0.58 5.98
N PHE A 145 -4.74 0.52 7.28
CA PHE A 145 -3.54 1.07 7.88
C PHE A 145 -2.70 -0.08 8.46
N PHE A 146 -1.39 -0.05 8.23
CA PHE A 146 -0.47 -1.11 8.65
C PHE A 146 0.71 -0.56 9.44
N GLU A 147 1.23 -1.38 10.34
CA GLU A 147 2.42 -1.12 11.15
C GLU A 147 3.38 -2.33 11.08
N TRP A 148 4.68 -2.07 10.92
CA TRP A 148 5.79 -3.03 10.92
C TRP A 148 6.89 -2.59 11.88
#